data_AF-A0A2W2C9K7-F1
#
_entry.id   AF-A0A2W2C9K7-F1
#
_cell.length_a   1.000
_cell.length_b   1.000
_cell.length_c   1.000
_cell.angle_alpha   90.00
_cell.angle_beta   90.00
_cell.angle_gamma   90.00
#
_symmetry.space_group_name_H-M   'P 1'
#
loop_
_entity.id
_entity.type
_entity.pdbx_description
1 polymer ?
#
loop_
_entity_poly.entity_id
_entity_poly.type
_entity_poly.pdbx_seq_one_letter_code
_entity_poly.pdbx_strand_id
1 'polypeptide(L)'
;MLSEPLLTSRPEGGRDVPLLVWRTDLPLLSVSSAPLGGGIGVRRWVVNATVPISYDREDPADHLAELADGLALDGPGVGLLTGVDVAEVVARVDGGVRVWATVGLGNPVWAAAPAPATLAQPVGTVNIVAYVPARLGDAALVNAVATVTEAKAQAMVELGVPGTGTPTDAVTVLCPVDGPESPYGGPCSTWGAPLARAVHAAVTAGGAGTVVPWSDRLTG
;
A
#
# COMPACT_ATOMS: atom_id res chain seq x y z
N MET A 1 -12.38 -8.10 -11.57
CA MET A 1 -12.40 -7.66 -10.15
C MET A 1 -11.00 -7.91 -9.58
N LEU A 2 -10.58 -7.21 -8.53
CA LEU A 2 -9.32 -7.53 -7.84
C LEU A 2 -9.51 -8.78 -6.96
N SER A 3 -8.62 -9.77 -7.04
CA SER A 3 -8.69 -10.98 -6.21
C SER A 3 -8.54 -10.65 -4.71
N GLU A 4 -8.82 -11.61 -3.82
CA GLU A 4 -8.16 -11.59 -2.51
C GLU A 4 -6.63 -11.74 -2.70
N PRO A 5 -5.79 -11.14 -1.84
CA PRO A 5 -4.36 -11.32 -1.95
C PRO A 5 -3.96 -12.76 -1.65
N LEU A 6 -3.01 -13.26 -2.41
CA LEU A 6 -2.27 -14.49 -2.13
C LEU A 6 -1.00 -14.14 -1.35
N LEU A 7 -0.85 -14.70 -0.15
CA LEU A 7 0.42 -14.70 0.58
C LEU A 7 1.31 -15.81 0.02
N THR A 8 2.50 -15.46 -0.43
CA THR A 8 3.54 -16.37 -0.91
C THR A 8 4.90 -15.91 -0.40
N SER A 9 5.98 -16.60 -0.75
CA SER A 9 7.34 -16.19 -0.42
C SER A 9 8.28 -16.31 -1.61
N ARG A 10 9.46 -15.70 -1.48
CA ARG A 10 10.60 -15.88 -2.38
C ARG A 10 11.86 -16.27 -1.59
N PRO A 11 12.76 -17.09 -2.16
CA PRO A 11 14.05 -17.32 -1.57
C PRO A 11 14.96 -16.11 -1.78
N GLU A 12 15.46 -15.51 -0.70
CA GLU A 12 16.43 -14.40 -0.75
C GLU A 12 17.36 -14.49 0.47
N GLY A 13 18.68 -14.46 0.26
CA GLY A 13 19.65 -14.52 1.36
C GLY A 13 19.52 -15.77 2.25
N GLY A 14 19.08 -16.90 1.69
CA GLY A 14 18.83 -18.15 2.43
C GLY A 14 17.55 -18.15 3.27
N ARG A 15 16.63 -17.22 3.04
CA ARG A 15 15.35 -17.08 3.75
C ARG A 15 14.18 -17.06 2.77
N ASP A 16 13.02 -17.48 3.24
CA ASP A 16 11.75 -17.31 2.52
C ASP A 16 11.11 -15.98 2.92
N VAL A 17 11.31 -14.95 2.09
CA VAL A 17 10.82 -13.59 2.34
C VAL A 17 9.38 -13.45 1.83
N PRO A 18 8.42 -12.99 2.65
CA PRO A 18 7.02 -12.98 2.26
C PRO A 18 6.69 -11.90 1.21
N LEU A 19 5.70 -12.23 0.38
CA LEU A 19 5.14 -11.42 -0.70
C LEU A 19 3.63 -11.52 -0.64
N LEU A 20 2.94 -10.41 -0.86
CA LEU A 20 1.49 -10.37 -0.97
C LEU A 20 1.09 -9.95 -2.38
N VAL A 21 0.36 -10.82 -3.08
CA VAL A 21 0.11 -10.70 -4.52
C VAL A 21 -1.38 -10.64 -4.81
N TRP A 22 -1.83 -9.59 -5.49
CA TRP A 22 -3.17 -9.51 -6.06
C TRP A 22 -3.10 -9.70 -7.57
N ARG A 23 -4.02 -10.50 -8.11
CA ARG A 23 -4.20 -10.66 -9.55
C ARG A 23 -5.57 -10.12 -9.96
N THR A 24 -5.70 -9.72 -11.21
CA THR A 24 -6.96 -9.25 -11.75
C THR A 24 -7.40 -10.13 -12.91
N ASP A 25 -8.66 -10.56 -12.90
CA ASP A 25 -9.22 -11.34 -14.02
C ASP A 25 -9.36 -10.50 -15.29
N LEU A 26 -9.57 -9.19 -15.10
CA LEU A 26 -9.68 -8.17 -16.13
C LEU A 26 -8.75 -7.01 -15.78
N PRO A 27 -8.21 -6.26 -16.76
CA PRO A 27 -7.39 -5.10 -16.48
C PRO A 27 -8.16 -4.09 -15.61
N LEU A 28 -7.46 -3.47 -14.66
CA LEU A 28 -8.00 -2.42 -13.80
C LEU A 28 -7.27 -1.11 -14.06
N LEU A 29 -7.98 0.01 -14.03
CA LEU A 29 -7.38 1.33 -14.01
C LEU A 29 -6.88 1.60 -12.60
N SER A 30 -5.65 2.10 -12.47
CA SER A 30 -5.02 2.35 -11.18
C SER A 30 -4.37 3.73 -11.15
N VAL A 31 -4.29 4.30 -9.94
CA VAL A 31 -3.31 5.33 -9.57
C VAL A 31 -2.44 4.78 -8.45
N SER A 32 -1.13 4.97 -8.54
CA SER A 32 -0.19 4.49 -7.53
C SER A 32 0.98 5.43 -7.29
N SER A 33 1.47 5.48 -6.05
CA SER A 33 2.74 6.12 -5.69
C SER A 33 3.90 5.11 -5.55
N ALA A 34 3.70 3.86 -5.96
CA ALA A 34 4.67 2.79 -5.77
C ALA A 34 5.88 2.92 -6.72
N PRO A 35 7.07 2.38 -6.35
CA PRO A 35 8.27 2.44 -7.18
C PRO A 35 8.10 1.83 -8.57
N LEU A 36 7.42 0.67 -8.66
CA LEU A 36 7.08 0.05 -9.94
C LEU A 36 5.61 0.31 -10.28
N GLY A 37 5.35 0.80 -11.49
CA GLY A 37 4.00 0.98 -12.00
C GLY A 37 3.24 2.17 -11.40
N GLY A 38 3.95 3.12 -10.79
CA GLY A 38 3.40 4.38 -10.29
C GLY A 38 2.72 5.24 -11.37
N GLY A 39 2.06 6.31 -10.93
CA GLY A 39 1.20 7.14 -11.76
C GLY A 39 -0.14 6.48 -12.07
N ILE A 40 -0.84 7.02 -13.09
CA ILE A 40 -2.11 6.48 -13.57
C ILE A 40 -1.87 5.49 -14.71
N GLY A 41 -2.54 4.36 -14.70
CA GLY A 41 -2.59 3.48 -15.86
C GLY A 41 -3.26 2.14 -15.59
N VAL A 42 -3.38 1.35 -16.65
CA VAL A 42 -3.99 0.01 -16.58
C VAL A 42 -3.01 -0.99 -15.97
N ARG A 43 -3.49 -1.82 -15.06
CA ARG A 43 -2.71 -2.80 -14.28
C ARG A 43 -3.42 -4.15 -14.25
N ARG A 44 -2.64 -5.23 -14.17
CA ARG A 44 -3.09 -6.63 -14.14
C ARG A 44 -2.78 -7.35 -12.83
N TRP A 45 -1.87 -6.79 -12.05
CA TRP A 45 -1.45 -7.34 -10.79
C TRP A 45 -0.89 -6.24 -9.88
N VAL A 46 -0.85 -6.54 -8.59
CA VAL A 46 -0.19 -5.73 -7.55
C VAL A 46 0.64 -6.68 -6.68
N VAL A 47 1.85 -6.27 -6.32
CA VAL A 47 2.71 -6.97 -5.36
C VAL A 47 3.08 -6.00 -4.26
N ASN A 48 2.92 -6.40 -2.99
CA ASN A 48 3.56 -5.76 -1.85
C ASN A 48 4.60 -6.75 -1.31
N ALA A 49 5.88 -6.40 -1.42
CA ALA A 49 6.98 -7.29 -1.11
C ALA A 49 7.67 -6.88 0.19
N THR A 50 7.78 -7.83 1.13
CA THR A 50 8.62 -7.61 2.30
C THR A 50 10.09 -7.57 1.87
N VAL A 51 10.84 -6.63 2.44
CA VAL A 51 12.30 -6.52 2.31
C VAL A 51 12.94 -6.49 3.69
N PRO A 52 14.17 -7.02 3.83
CA PRO A 52 14.89 -6.93 5.10
C PRO A 52 15.23 -5.47 5.41
N ILE A 53 15.49 -5.18 6.68
CA ILE A 53 15.88 -3.84 7.14
C ILE A 53 17.20 -3.33 6.53
N SER A 54 18.03 -4.27 6.08
CA SER A 54 19.30 -4.02 5.38
C SER A 54 19.12 -3.73 3.89
N TYR A 55 17.88 -3.62 3.40
CA TYR A 55 17.60 -3.34 1.99
C TYR A 55 18.11 -1.95 1.60
N ASP A 56 19.04 -1.91 0.65
CA ASP A 56 19.76 -0.71 0.22
C ASP A 56 19.87 -0.58 -1.31
N ARG A 57 19.14 -1.40 -2.08
CA ARG A 57 19.11 -1.33 -3.55
C ARG A 57 18.67 0.06 -4.03
N GLU A 58 19.43 0.63 -4.95
CA GLU A 58 19.14 1.92 -5.60
C GLU A 58 18.15 1.80 -6.78
N ASP A 59 17.80 0.58 -7.17
CA ASP A 59 16.96 0.21 -8.31
C ASP A 59 15.68 -0.56 -7.89
N PRO A 60 14.85 -0.03 -6.96
CA PRO A 60 13.70 -0.76 -6.42
C PRO A 60 12.66 -1.17 -7.46
N ALA A 61 12.52 -0.41 -8.56
CA ALA A 61 11.60 -0.76 -9.65
C ALA A 61 12.08 -1.98 -10.43
N ASP A 62 13.39 -2.08 -10.71
CA ASP A 62 13.99 -3.22 -11.41
C ASP A 62 13.91 -4.48 -10.54
N HIS A 63 14.19 -4.34 -9.23
CA HIS A 63 13.97 -5.42 -8.27
C HIS A 63 12.53 -5.94 -8.30
N LEU A 64 11.55 -5.05 -8.23
CA LEU A 64 10.14 -5.44 -8.27
C LEU A 64 9.73 -6.09 -9.60
N ALA A 65 10.37 -5.71 -10.72
CA ALA A 65 10.17 -6.37 -12.01
C ALA A 65 10.74 -7.80 -11.99
N GLU A 66 11.94 -8.01 -11.45
CA GLU A 66 12.52 -9.34 -11.25
C GLU A 66 11.62 -10.23 -10.39
N LEU A 67 11.02 -9.67 -9.32
CA LEU A 67 10.08 -10.40 -8.46
C LEU A 67 8.80 -10.77 -9.21
N ALA A 68 8.28 -9.87 -10.04
CA ALA A 68 7.10 -10.13 -10.85
C ALA A 68 7.34 -11.24 -11.86
N ASP A 69 8.51 -11.23 -12.53
CA ASP A 69 8.94 -12.28 -13.45
C ASP A 69 9.06 -13.64 -12.74
N GLY A 70 9.67 -13.67 -11.55
CA GLY A 70 9.78 -14.88 -10.73
C GLY A 70 8.42 -15.44 -10.27
N LEU A 71 7.38 -14.60 -10.20
CA LEU A 71 6.00 -14.99 -9.88
C LEU A 71 5.14 -15.27 -11.12
N ALA A 72 5.72 -15.22 -12.32
CA ALA A 72 5.04 -15.32 -13.61
C ALA A 72 3.84 -14.35 -13.71
N LEU A 73 4.07 -13.07 -13.34
CA LEU A 73 3.07 -12.02 -13.41
C LEU A 73 3.17 -11.27 -14.73
N ASP A 74 2.28 -11.60 -15.67
CA ASP A 74 2.30 -11.02 -17.00
C ASP A 74 1.68 -9.61 -17.09
N GLY A 75 2.32 -8.76 -17.91
CA GLY A 75 1.82 -7.44 -18.28
C GLY A 75 2.06 -6.36 -17.21
N PRO A 76 1.48 -5.16 -17.38
CA PRO A 76 1.75 -4.04 -16.48
C PRO A 76 1.14 -4.28 -15.10
N GLY A 77 1.90 -4.02 -14.05
CA GLY A 77 1.44 -4.11 -12.66
C GLY A 77 2.05 -3.05 -11.76
N VAL A 78 1.80 -3.19 -10.46
CA VAL A 78 2.27 -2.27 -9.42
C VAL A 78 3.07 -3.04 -8.40
N GLY A 79 4.27 -2.55 -8.06
CA GLY A 79 5.13 -3.16 -7.06
C GLY A 79 5.42 -2.19 -5.91
N LEU A 80 5.10 -2.61 -4.69
CA LEU A 80 5.39 -1.92 -3.44
C LEU A 80 6.44 -2.71 -2.65
N LEU A 81 7.25 -2.01 -1.86
CA LEU A 81 8.20 -2.60 -0.91
C LEU A 81 7.85 -2.20 0.51
N THR A 82 8.08 -3.09 1.47
CA THR A 82 7.82 -2.80 2.88
C THR A 82 8.80 -3.54 3.80
N GLY A 83 9.24 -2.89 4.88
CA GLY A 83 9.99 -3.56 5.96
C GLY A 83 9.09 -4.34 6.94
N VAL A 84 7.77 -4.20 6.79
CA VAL A 84 6.75 -4.92 7.58
C VAL A 84 6.56 -6.31 7.00
N ASP A 85 6.22 -7.27 7.87
CA ASP A 85 5.75 -8.58 7.43
C ASP A 85 4.39 -8.44 6.75
N VAL A 86 4.32 -8.70 5.44
CA VAL A 86 3.07 -8.60 4.69
C VAL A 86 2.00 -9.62 5.12
N ALA A 87 2.36 -10.64 5.91
CA ALA A 87 1.39 -11.52 6.53
C ALA A 87 0.51 -10.81 7.58
N GLU A 88 0.92 -9.64 8.08
CA GLU A 88 0.15 -8.81 9.01
C GLU A 88 -0.81 -7.84 8.33
N VAL A 89 -1.08 -8.05 7.03
CA VAL A 89 -2.02 -7.22 6.28
C VAL A 89 -3.39 -7.17 6.96
N VAL A 90 -3.89 -5.95 7.14
CA VAL A 90 -5.26 -5.72 7.63
C VAL A 90 -6.17 -5.45 6.45
N ALA A 91 -7.21 -6.27 6.29
CA ALA A 91 -8.25 -6.08 5.31
C ALA A 91 -9.50 -5.41 5.92
N ARG A 92 -10.08 -4.45 5.21
CA ARG A 92 -11.36 -3.79 5.55
C ARG A 92 -12.23 -3.60 4.32
N VAL A 93 -13.55 -3.61 4.54
CA VAL A 93 -14.55 -3.38 3.51
C VAL A 93 -15.58 -2.38 4.02
N ASP A 94 -15.88 -1.36 3.22
CA ASP A 94 -16.96 -0.41 3.48
C ASP A 94 -17.60 -0.01 2.15
N GLY A 95 -18.94 -0.10 2.05
CA GLY A 95 -19.65 0.29 0.83
C GLY A 95 -19.21 -0.42 -0.45
N GLY A 96 -18.63 -1.62 -0.34
CA GLY A 96 -18.03 -2.37 -1.46
C GLY A 96 -16.60 -1.97 -1.83
N VAL A 97 -16.07 -0.88 -1.26
CA VAL A 97 -14.64 -0.56 -1.32
C VAL A 97 -13.87 -1.54 -0.45
N ARG A 98 -12.81 -2.14 -0.99
CA ARG A 98 -11.94 -3.08 -0.28
C ARG A 98 -10.58 -2.44 -0.09
N VAL A 99 -10.03 -2.52 1.10
CA VAL A 99 -8.73 -1.94 1.47
C VAL A 99 -7.89 -2.98 2.18
N TRP A 100 -6.61 -3.02 1.82
CA TRP A 100 -5.56 -3.77 2.49
C TRP A 100 -4.46 -2.82 2.91
N ALA A 101 -4.06 -2.87 4.17
CA ALA A 101 -2.98 -2.05 4.69
C ALA A 101 -1.94 -2.92 5.40
N THR A 102 -0.68 -2.73 5.07
CA THR A 102 0.45 -3.16 5.92
C THR A 102 0.99 -1.93 6.62
N VAL A 103 0.96 -1.93 7.94
CA VAL A 103 1.14 -0.73 8.76
C VAL A 103 2.38 -0.91 9.62
N GLY A 104 3.40 -0.08 9.41
CA GLY A 104 4.58 0.01 10.27
C GLY A 104 4.79 1.46 10.68
N LEU A 105 4.59 1.77 11.96
CA LEU A 105 4.60 3.15 12.48
C LEU A 105 5.87 3.47 13.30
N GLY A 106 6.94 2.68 13.15
CA GLY A 106 8.18 2.82 13.93
C GLY A 106 8.96 4.11 13.66
N ASN A 107 8.72 4.77 12.51
CA ASN A 107 9.38 6.02 12.15
C ASN A 107 8.36 7.06 11.63
N PRO A 108 7.55 7.66 12.52
CA PRO A 108 6.57 8.66 12.12
C PRO A 108 7.25 9.96 11.72
N VAL A 109 6.76 10.60 10.65
CA VAL A 109 7.30 11.85 10.12
C VAL A 109 6.20 12.90 9.92
N TRP A 110 6.56 14.15 10.11
CA TRP A 110 5.76 15.30 9.70
C TRP A 110 6.19 15.70 8.29
N ALA A 111 5.25 15.69 7.34
CA ALA A 111 5.56 15.92 5.92
C ALA A 111 6.22 17.29 5.63
N ALA A 112 5.98 18.30 6.48
CA ALA A 112 6.51 19.66 6.34
C ALA A 112 7.62 19.99 7.36
N ALA A 113 8.13 19.01 8.11
CA ALA A 113 9.26 19.23 9.01
C ALA A 113 10.61 19.16 8.28
N PRO A 114 11.66 19.82 8.80
CA PRO A 114 13.02 19.60 8.32
C PRO A 114 13.39 18.11 8.37
N ALA A 115 14.22 17.68 7.43
CA ALA A 115 14.71 16.31 7.41
C ALA A 115 15.36 15.96 8.77
N PRO A 116 14.98 14.84 9.41
CA PRO A 116 15.57 14.46 10.68
C PRO A 116 17.05 14.14 10.49
N ALA A 117 17.88 14.51 11.47
CA ALA A 117 19.32 14.24 11.42
C ALA A 117 19.63 12.73 11.48
N THR A 118 18.73 11.92 12.06
CA THR A 118 18.81 10.46 12.16
C THR A 118 17.39 9.86 12.17
N LEU A 119 17.22 8.66 11.61
CA LEU A 119 15.94 7.92 11.69
C LEU A 119 15.84 7.22 13.05
N ALA A 120 14.67 7.29 13.70
CA ALA A 120 14.49 6.77 15.06
C ALA A 120 14.39 5.23 15.10
N GLN A 121 13.72 4.64 14.11
CA GLN A 121 13.72 3.21 13.83
C GLN A 121 13.82 2.98 12.32
N PRO A 122 14.34 1.85 11.87
CA PRO A 122 14.59 1.67 10.44
C PRO A 122 13.35 1.15 9.67
N VAL A 123 12.27 0.75 10.36
CA VAL A 123 11.00 0.37 9.73
C VAL A 123 9.90 1.39 10.05
N GLY A 124 9.51 2.14 9.03
CA GLY A 124 8.31 2.97 9.03
C GLY A 124 7.78 2.99 7.60
N THR A 125 6.67 2.30 7.36
CA THR A 125 5.99 2.27 6.06
C THR A 125 4.54 1.86 6.25
N VAL A 126 3.63 2.62 5.67
CA VAL A 126 2.22 2.31 5.56
C VAL A 126 1.90 2.16 4.08
N ASN A 127 1.80 0.91 3.63
CA ASN A 127 1.39 0.60 2.27
C ASN A 127 -0.10 0.26 2.24
N ILE A 128 -0.84 0.93 1.36
CA ILE A 128 -2.29 0.79 1.22
C ILE A 128 -2.61 0.40 -0.22
N VAL A 129 -3.28 -0.74 -0.39
CA VAL A 129 -3.90 -1.15 -1.66
C VAL A 129 -5.41 -1.08 -1.49
N ALA A 130 -6.10 -0.40 -2.40
CA ALA A 130 -7.54 -0.23 -2.35
C ALA A 130 -8.18 -0.57 -3.69
N TYR A 131 -9.34 -1.23 -3.65
CA TYR A 131 -10.19 -1.46 -4.80
C TYR A 131 -11.53 -0.74 -4.62
N VAL A 132 -11.86 0.14 -5.56
CA VAL A 132 -13.14 0.83 -5.65
C VAL A 132 -14.00 0.15 -6.72
N PRO A 133 -15.22 -0.31 -6.42
CA PRO A 133 -16.05 -1.10 -7.34
C PRO A 133 -16.78 -0.25 -8.40
N ALA A 134 -16.22 0.90 -8.78
CA ALA A 134 -16.75 1.77 -9.82
C ALA A 134 -15.62 2.51 -10.53
N ARG A 135 -15.79 2.75 -11.84
CA ARG A 135 -14.81 3.49 -12.65
C ARG A 135 -14.68 4.91 -12.11
N LEU A 136 -13.45 5.28 -11.75
CA LEU A 136 -13.09 6.63 -11.35
C LEU A 136 -12.43 7.34 -12.54
N GLY A 137 -12.71 8.64 -12.69
CA GLY A 137 -11.94 9.49 -13.59
C GLY A 137 -10.52 9.72 -13.13
N ASP A 138 -9.64 10.16 -14.01
CA ASP A 138 -8.22 10.43 -13.67
C ASP A 138 -8.10 11.45 -12.53
N ALA A 139 -8.89 12.52 -12.57
CA ALA A 139 -8.95 13.51 -11.49
C ALA A 139 -9.52 12.92 -10.19
N ALA A 140 -10.51 12.03 -10.29
CA ALA A 140 -11.09 11.34 -9.15
C ALA A 140 -10.10 10.38 -8.50
N LEU A 141 -9.27 9.69 -9.30
CA LEU A 141 -8.19 8.83 -8.82
C LEU A 141 -7.15 9.64 -8.05
N VAL A 142 -6.67 10.76 -8.58
CA VAL A 142 -5.75 11.65 -7.86
C VAL A 142 -6.38 12.14 -6.55
N ASN A 143 -7.65 12.53 -6.59
CA ASN A 143 -8.38 12.95 -5.39
C ASN A 143 -8.58 11.81 -4.37
N ALA A 144 -8.71 10.56 -4.83
CA ALA A 144 -8.78 9.39 -3.96
C ALA A 144 -7.45 9.17 -3.21
N VAL A 145 -6.30 9.40 -3.84
CA VAL A 145 -4.99 9.34 -3.15
C VAL A 145 -4.92 10.35 -2.00
N ALA A 146 -5.41 11.58 -2.20
CA ALA A 146 -5.51 12.57 -1.12
C ALA A 146 -6.41 12.07 0.02
N THR A 147 -7.58 11.52 -0.32
CA THR A 147 -8.53 10.95 0.66
C THR A 147 -7.94 9.81 1.48
N VAL A 148 -7.21 8.88 0.83
CA VAL A 148 -6.47 7.81 1.51
C VAL A 148 -5.42 8.40 2.46
N THR A 149 -4.71 9.43 2.02
CA THR A 149 -3.66 10.09 2.81
C THR A 149 -4.24 10.78 4.05
N GLU A 150 -5.33 11.53 3.90
CA GLU A 150 -6.05 12.18 4.99
C GLU A 150 -6.58 11.16 6.01
N ALA A 151 -7.22 10.08 5.54
CA ALA A 151 -7.74 9.04 6.41
C ALA A 151 -6.64 8.30 7.20
N LYS A 152 -5.51 8.01 6.55
CA LYS A 152 -4.32 7.45 7.22
C LYS A 152 -3.78 8.40 8.28
N ALA A 153 -3.59 9.68 7.94
CA ALA A 153 -3.09 10.69 8.87
C ALA A 153 -4.03 10.85 10.07
N GLN A 154 -5.35 10.85 9.84
CA GLN A 154 -6.34 10.87 10.91
C GLN A 154 -6.18 9.67 11.86
N ALA A 155 -6.08 8.44 11.31
CA ALA A 155 -5.87 7.24 12.12
C ALA A 155 -4.58 7.31 12.95
N MET A 156 -3.48 7.81 12.37
CA MET A 156 -2.22 8.01 13.09
C MET A 156 -2.36 9.01 14.25
N VAL A 157 -3.04 10.14 14.02
CA VAL A 157 -3.29 11.14 15.07
C VAL A 157 -4.12 10.54 16.22
N GLU A 158 -5.16 9.78 15.90
CA GLU A 158 -6.02 9.13 16.89
C GLU A 158 -5.30 8.01 17.68
N LEU A 159 -4.31 7.36 17.07
CA LEU A 159 -3.38 6.43 17.73
C LEU A 159 -2.31 7.14 18.58
N GLY A 160 -2.27 8.47 18.61
CA GLY A 160 -1.27 9.24 19.34
C GLY A 160 0.12 9.26 18.69
N VAL A 161 0.20 8.95 17.39
CA VAL A 161 1.45 8.91 16.63
C VAL A 161 1.84 10.33 16.21
N PRO A 162 3.07 10.81 16.52
CA PRO A 162 3.49 12.17 16.21
C PRO A 162 3.97 12.30 14.75
N GLY A 163 3.06 12.14 13.79
CA GLY A 163 3.35 12.29 12.36
C GLY A 163 2.12 12.14 11.47
N THR A 164 2.26 12.54 10.21
CA THR A 164 1.22 12.41 9.17
C THR A 164 1.45 11.22 8.24
N GLY A 165 2.59 10.56 8.37
CA GLY A 165 2.99 9.39 7.60
C GLY A 165 4.34 8.86 8.08
N THR A 166 4.96 8.05 7.22
CA THR A 166 6.32 7.53 7.39
C THR A 166 7.14 7.82 6.12
N PRO A 167 8.47 7.62 6.11
CA PRO A 167 9.31 8.01 4.98
C PRO A 167 8.96 7.36 3.64
N THR A 168 8.42 6.14 3.67
CA THR A 168 8.22 5.31 2.46
C THR A 168 6.78 4.80 2.34
N ASP A 169 5.80 5.57 2.81
CA ASP A 169 4.39 5.23 2.59
C ASP A 169 4.06 5.15 1.10
N ALA A 170 3.24 4.16 0.71
CA ALA A 170 2.74 4.06 -0.65
C ALA A 170 1.23 3.76 -0.71
N VAL A 171 0.57 4.35 -1.70
CA VAL A 171 -0.88 4.18 -1.95
C VAL A 171 -1.09 3.65 -3.35
N THR A 172 -1.94 2.66 -3.50
CA THR A 172 -2.44 2.15 -4.78
C THR A 172 -3.95 2.05 -4.72
N VAL A 173 -4.65 2.77 -5.59
CA VAL A 173 -6.10 2.64 -5.77
C VAL A 173 -6.37 2.04 -7.13
N LEU A 174 -7.24 1.03 -7.20
CA LEU A 174 -7.66 0.33 -8.41
C LEU A 174 -9.17 0.44 -8.59
N CYS A 175 -9.60 0.52 -9.84
CA CYS A 175 -11.01 0.53 -10.23
C CYS A 175 -11.21 -0.12 -11.61
N PRO A 176 -12.44 -0.48 -12.01
CA PRO A 176 -12.73 -0.93 -13.38
C PRO A 176 -12.27 0.07 -14.44
N VAL A 177 -11.75 -0.42 -15.57
CA VAL A 177 -11.36 0.42 -16.73
C VAL A 177 -12.60 0.98 -17.45
N ASP A 178 -13.71 0.25 -17.43
CA ASP A 178 -14.93 0.55 -18.17
C ASP A 178 -16.11 0.86 -17.24
N GLY A 179 -17.14 1.50 -17.81
CA GLY A 179 -18.38 1.85 -17.14
C GLY A 179 -18.56 3.36 -16.90
N PRO A 180 -19.66 3.77 -16.25
CA PRO A 180 -19.91 5.18 -15.94
C PRO A 180 -18.82 5.75 -15.03
N GLU A 181 -18.22 6.86 -15.43
CA GLU A 181 -17.16 7.52 -14.68
C GLU A 181 -17.71 8.28 -13.48
N SER A 182 -17.17 8.00 -12.30
CA SER A 182 -17.38 8.82 -11.11
C SER A 182 -16.33 9.95 -11.09
N PRO A 183 -16.76 11.22 -11.06
CA PRO A 183 -15.85 12.37 -11.21
C PRO A 183 -15.14 12.79 -9.92
N TYR A 184 -15.50 12.22 -8.77
CA TYR A 184 -14.98 12.61 -7.46
C TYR A 184 -14.48 11.41 -6.66
N GLY A 185 -13.31 11.57 -6.05
CA GLY A 185 -12.71 10.59 -5.13
C GLY A 185 -12.53 11.12 -3.70
N GLY A 186 -13.04 12.31 -3.40
CA GLY A 186 -12.89 13.02 -2.12
C GLY A 186 -13.72 12.40 -0.97
N PRO A 187 -13.44 12.77 0.30
CA PRO A 187 -14.03 12.14 1.49
C PRO A 187 -15.55 12.30 1.63
N CYS A 188 -16.17 13.22 0.89
CA CYS A 188 -17.64 13.40 0.85
C CYS A 188 -18.30 12.79 -0.39
N SER A 189 -17.51 12.22 -1.31
CA SER A 189 -18.03 11.62 -2.54
C SER A 189 -18.56 10.20 -2.30
N THR A 190 -19.39 9.71 -3.24
CA THR A 190 -19.97 8.36 -3.19
C THR A 190 -18.93 7.27 -2.93
N TRP A 191 -17.74 7.38 -3.54
CA TRP A 191 -16.68 6.37 -3.42
C TRP A 191 -15.53 6.76 -2.51
N GLY A 192 -15.26 8.06 -2.34
CA GLY A 192 -14.21 8.51 -1.44
C GLY A 192 -14.59 8.44 0.04
N ALA A 193 -15.87 8.63 0.39
CA ALA A 193 -16.34 8.45 1.78
C ALA A 193 -16.14 7.02 2.32
N PRO A 194 -16.61 5.95 1.64
CA PRO A 194 -16.34 4.58 2.07
C PRO A 194 -14.84 4.22 2.00
N LEU A 195 -14.10 4.74 1.01
CA LEU A 195 -12.64 4.56 0.94
C LEU A 195 -11.94 5.13 2.17
N ALA A 196 -12.27 6.37 2.58
CA ALA A 196 -11.71 7.00 3.77
C ALA A 196 -11.96 6.17 5.04
N ARG A 197 -13.20 5.73 5.25
CA ARG A 197 -13.56 4.91 6.42
C ARG A 197 -12.84 3.57 6.43
N ALA A 198 -12.75 2.89 5.29
CA ALA A 198 -12.07 1.60 5.19
C ALA A 198 -10.56 1.74 5.44
N VAL A 199 -9.92 2.79 4.91
CA VAL A 199 -8.52 3.11 5.17
C VAL A 199 -8.27 3.42 6.63
N HIS A 200 -9.06 4.33 7.21
CA HIS A 200 -8.95 4.70 8.62
C HIS A 200 -9.07 3.47 9.53
N ALA A 201 -10.05 2.61 9.29
CA ALA A 201 -10.25 1.39 10.06
C ALA A 201 -9.12 0.37 9.88
N ALA A 202 -8.50 0.29 8.70
CA ALA A 202 -7.39 -0.62 8.43
C ALA A 202 -6.10 -0.13 9.11
N VAL A 203 -5.81 1.17 9.01
CA VAL A 203 -4.63 1.80 9.62
C VAL A 203 -4.75 1.80 11.15
N THR A 204 -5.92 2.15 11.70
CA THR A 204 -6.18 2.09 13.15
C THR A 204 -5.93 0.69 13.70
N ALA A 205 -6.44 -0.35 13.02
CA ALA A 205 -6.26 -1.73 13.49
C ALA A 205 -4.81 -2.23 13.33
N GLY A 206 -4.14 -1.93 12.22
CA GLY A 206 -2.75 -2.33 12.01
C GLY A 206 -1.76 -1.56 12.90
N GLY A 207 -2.08 -0.32 13.26
CA GLY A 207 -1.27 0.55 14.12
C GLY A 207 -1.50 0.38 15.61
N ALA A 208 -2.49 -0.41 16.04
CA ALA A 208 -2.78 -0.64 17.46
C ALA A 208 -1.73 -1.52 18.17
N GLY A 209 -0.93 -2.28 17.41
CA GLY A 209 0.13 -3.15 17.92
C GLY A 209 1.53 -2.59 17.65
N THR A 210 2.51 -3.07 18.42
CA THR A 210 3.93 -2.82 18.10
C THR A 210 4.35 -3.69 16.93
N VAL A 211 4.77 -3.06 15.84
CA VAL A 211 5.21 -3.77 14.63
C VAL A 211 6.72 -4.01 14.73
N VAL A 212 7.10 -5.28 14.83
CA VAL A 212 8.50 -5.71 14.80
C VAL A 212 8.93 -5.87 13.33
N PRO A 213 10.09 -5.30 12.91
CA PRO A 213 10.66 -5.53 11.58
C PRO A 213 10.68 -7.00 11.23
N TRP A 214 10.34 -7.36 9.98
CA TRP A 214 10.29 -8.77 9.58
C TRP A 214 11.63 -9.49 9.81
N SER A 215 12.75 -8.81 9.55
CA SER A 215 14.11 -9.34 9.77
C SER A 215 14.37 -9.78 11.21
N ASP A 216 13.74 -9.12 12.18
CA ASP A 216 14.04 -9.25 13.61
C ASP A 216 13.15 -10.34 14.27
N ARG A 217 12.00 -10.64 13.67
CA ARG A 217 11.12 -11.75 14.10
C ARG A 217 11.78 -13.11 13.99
N LEU A 218 12.73 -13.25 13.07
CA LEU A 218 13.44 -14.50 12.82
C LEU A 218 14.51 -14.82 13.87
N THR A 219 14.82 -13.87 14.75
CA THR A 219 15.79 -14.03 15.85
C THR A 219 15.14 -14.26 17.22
N GLY A 220 13.80 -14.29 17.28
CA GLY A 220 13.01 -14.53 18.49
C GLY A 220 12.54 -15.96 18.68
#